data_AF-A0A0K2RCC1-F1
#
_entry.id   AF-A0A0K2RCC1-F1
#
_cell.length_a   1.000
_cell.length_b   1.000
_cell.length_c   1.000
_cell.angle_alpha   90.00
_cell.angle_beta   90.00
_cell.angle_gamma   90.00
#
_symmetry.space_group_name_H-M   'P 1'
#
loop_
_entity.id
_entity.type
_entity.pdbx_description
1 polymer ?
#
loop_
_entity_poly.entity_id
_entity_poly.type
_entity_poly.pdbx_seq_one_letter_code
_entity_poly.pdbx_strand_id
1 'polypeptide(L)'
;MLIPAGTVLNPAHIALAAIAGHDELHVFGKPRVTILLTGAEVVTSGLPGPGQVRDAFGPQLGTVLAMLGGVPAGQRRIGDSYHEWLAALSDTGSRPVERPDVVITTGGTGRSGTDHFRNAIAALGGRLLLDGIAMRPGHPAVLAELPDGRFVIGLPGNPLAAMMALMTIAAPLIAALGHRPRPNLGQVTSGTAIDPDPGRTRLMPFRFDNGLAHPPSTLAGNDEGPRLGRRCPGGASQRRAGRGPGSRAAAPVDPNPDRRIGGKPPVQCLCGSGLGFRETRGSSSLLFRRRKT
;
A
#
# COMPACT_ATOMS: atom_id res chain seq x y z
N MET A 1 16.97 -21.61 27.87
CA MET A 1 16.30 -20.51 27.16
C MET A 1 14.85 -20.90 26.97
N LEU A 2 13.88 -20.18 27.58
CA LEU A 2 12.44 -20.55 27.56
C LEU A 2 11.75 -20.12 26.26
N ILE A 3 12.08 -18.92 25.77
CA ILE A 3 11.58 -18.35 24.51
C ILE A 3 12.79 -17.78 23.75
N PRO A 4 13.05 -18.20 22.49
CA PRO A 4 14.12 -17.62 21.69
C PRO A 4 13.90 -16.12 21.42
N ALA A 5 14.98 -15.33 21.46
CA ALA A 5 14.93 -13.93 21.02
C ALA A 5 14.47 -13.82 19.55
N GLY A 6 13.65 -12.82 19.25
CA GLY A 6 13.02 -12.65 17.92
C GLY A 6 11.73 -13.46 17.71
N THR A 7 11.29 -14.22 18.72
CA THR A 7 9.99 -14.91 18.67
C THR A 7 8.85 -13.90 18.78
N VAL A 8 7.87 -14.00 17.87
CA VAL A 8 6.60 -13.25 18.02
C VAL A 8 5.80 -13.86 19.16
N LEU A 9 5.58 -13.08 20.20
CA LEU A 9 4.84 -13.53 21.39
C LEU A 9 3.37 -13.80 21.04
N ASN A 10 2.87 -14.94 21.52
CA ASN A 10 1.48 -15.36 21.45
C ASN A 10 0.99 -15.66 22.88
N PRO A 11 -0.31 -15.91 23.11
CA PRO A 11 -0.81 -16.16 24.46
C PRO A 11 -0.11 -17.31 25.21
N ALA A 12 0.34 -18.36 24.50
CA ALA A 12 1.08 -19.46 25.11
C ALA A 12 2.49 -19.03 25.59
N HIS A 13 3.18 -18.19 24.82
CA HIS A 13 4.46 -17.61 25.24
C HIS A 13 4.29 -16.72 26.48
N ILE A 14 3.21 -15.94 26.56
CA ILE A 14 2.92 -15.12 27.74
C ILE A 14 2.64 -15.99 28.97
N ALA A 15 1.84 -17.06 28.81
CA ALA A 15 1.57 -17.99 29.91
C ALA A 15 2.85 -18.70 30.39
N LEU A 16 3.74 -19.10 29.47
CA LEU A 16 5.03 -19.70 29.81
C LEU A 16 5.91 -18.74 30.61
N ALA A 17 5.99 -17.47 30.21
CA ALA A 17 6.72 -16.44 30.94
C ALA A 17 6.15 -16.23 32.35
N ALA A 18 4.82 -16.16 32.48
CA ALA A 18 4.15 -15.97 33.76
C ALA A 18 4.38 -17.17 34.72
N ILE A 19 4.23 -18.41 34.25
CA ILE A 19 4.48 -19.62 35.05
C ILE A 19 5.95 -19.71 35.50
N ALA A 20 6.88 -19.19 34.68
CA ALA A 20 8.29 -19.10 35.03
C ALA A 20 8.63 -17.93 35.99
N GLY A 21 7.63 -17.16 36.44
CA GLY A 21 7.82 -16.05 37.39
C GLY A 21 8.36 -14.77 36.75
N HIS A 22 8.18 -14.57 35.44
CA HIS A 22 8.55 -13.32 34.77
C HIS A 22 7.35 -12.37 34.66
N ASP A 23 7.37 -11.30 35.45
CA ASP A 23 6.36 -10.24 35.41
C ASP A 23 6.53 -9.29 34.21
N GLU A 24 7.77 -9.15 33.72
CA GLU A 24 8.13 -8.27 32.61
C GLU A 24 8.98 -9.01 31.56
N LEU A 25 8.80 -8.62 30.30
CA LEU A 25 9.55 -9.16 29.16
C LEU A 25 10.20 -8.02 28.38
N HIS A 26 11.49 -8.16 28.10
CA HIS A 26 12.18 -7.31 27.15
C HIS A 26 11.73 -7.65 25.73
N VAL A 27 11.10 -6.69 25.06
CA VAL A 27 10.58 -6.85 23.70
C VAL A 27 11.13 -5.76 22.79
N PHE A 28 11.21 -6.05 21.50
CA PHE A 28 11.48 -5.01 20.50
C PHE A 28 10.28 -4.07 20.41
N GLY A 29 10.56 -2.77 20.40
CA GLY A 29 9.54 -1.74 20.16
C GLY A 29 8.95 -1.84 18.76
N LYS A 30 7.76 -1.25 18.59
CA LYS A 30 7.17 -1.06 17.26
C LYS A 30 7.66 0.27 16.69
N PRO A 31 7.98 0.32 15.38
CA PRO A 31 8.43 1.57 14.76
C PRO A 31 7.32 2.62 14.80
N ARG A 32 7.66 3.82 15.25
CA ARG A 32 6.80 4.99 15.31
C ARG A 32 6.78 5.67 13.94
N VAL A 33 5.58 5.96 13.44
CA VAL A 33 5.40 6.52 12.09
C VAL A 33 4.61 7.82 12.14
N THR A 34 5.23 8.92 11.70
CA THR A 34 4.56 10.23 11.56
C THR A 34 4.16 10.47 10.11
N ILE A 35 2.98 11.06 9.90
CA ILE A 35 2.44 11.37 8.57
C ILE A 35 2.47 12.87 8.34
N LEU A 36 3.06 13.31 7.23
CA LEU A 36 3.02 14.67 6.72
C LEU A 36 2.15 14.72 5.47
N LEU A 37 0.99 15.36 5.58
CA LEU A 37 0.07 15.54 4.45
C LEU A 37 0.38 16.85 3.74
N THR A 38 0.48 16.83 2.41
CA THR A 38 0.69 18.04 1.60
C THR A 38 -0.46 18.25 0.63
N GLY A 39 -0.38 19.32 -0.18
CA GLY A 39 -1.40 19.73 -1.13
C GLY A 39 -2.33 20.78 -0.53
N ALA A 40 -2.08 22.05 -0.89
CA ALA A 40 -2.92 23.18 -0.53
C ALA A 40 -4.34 23.09 -1.13
N GLU A 41 -4.51 22.31 -2.20
CA GLU A 41 -5.80 22.06 -2.85
C GLU A 41 -6.69 21.03 -2.15
N VAL A 42 -6.17 20.36 -1.11
CA VAL A 42 -6.86 19.25 -0.45
C VAL A 42 -7.83 19.75 0.62
N VAL A 43 -9.11 19.44 0.45
CA VAL A 43 -10.15 19.68 1.47
C VAL A 43 -10.41 18.43 2.31
N THR A 44 -10.66 18.61 3.59
CA THR A 44 -10.86 17.50 4.54
C THR A 44 -12.33 17.08 4.70
N SER A 45 -13.26 17.99 4.40
CA SER A 45 -14.71 17.77 4.56
C SER A 45 -15.50 18.29 3.36
N GLY A 46 -16.68 17.71 3.14
CA GLY A 46 -17.61 18.15 2.08
C GLY A 46 -17.21 17.72 0.66
N LEU A 47 -17.91 18.27 -0.31
CA LEU A 47 -17.61 18.08 -1.73
C LEU A 47 -16.53 19.09 -2.16
N PRO A 48 -15.46 18.65 -2.84
CA PRO A 48 -14.42 19.56 -3.31
C PRO A 48 -14.99 20.53 -4.36
N GLY A 49 -14.62 21.80 -4.26
CA GLY A 49 -14.89 22.80 -5.28
C GLY A 49 -13.98 22.67 -6.51
N PRO A 50 -14.15 23.52 -7.53
CA PRO A 50 -13.24 23.57 -8.67
C PRO A 50 -11.79 23.78 -8.24
N GLY A 51 -10.88 22.95 -8.74
CA GLY A 51 -9.45 23.00 -8.41
C GLY A 51 -9.08 22.36 -7.07
N GLN A 52 -10.05 21.88 -6.28
CA GLN A 52 -9.80 21.18 -5.02
C GLN A 52 -9.94 19.67 -5.18
N VAL A 53 -9.33 18.92 -4.25
CA VAL A 53 -9.48 17.45 -4.16
C VAL A 53 -9.85 17.05 -2.73
N ARG A 54 -10.57 15.94 -2.58
CA ARG A 54 -10.91 15.42 -1.25
C ARG A 54 -9.74 14.66 -0.64
N ASP A 55 -9.49 14.87 0.65
CA ASP A 55 -8.46 14.12 1.39
C ASP A 55 -8.73 12.61 1.34
N ALA A 56 -7.88 11.89 0.62
CA ALA A 56 -7.91 10.45 0.48
C ALA A 56 -6.88 9.75 1.37
N PHE A 57 -6.01 10.48 2.06
CA PHE A 57 -4.89 9.91 2.82
C PHE A 57 -5.15 9.95 4.31
N GLY A 58 -5.53 11.13 4.82
CA GLY A 58 -5.74 11.36 6.24
C GLY A 58 -6.67 10.34 6.90
N PRO A 59 -7.81 9.97 6.29
CA PRO A 59 -8.73 9.00 6.88
C PRO A 59 -8.18 7.55 6.97
N GLN A 60 -7.20 7.16 6.16
CA GLN A 60 -6.81 5.74 6.02
C GLN A 60 -5.36 5.43 6.39
N LEU A 61 -4.41 6.35 6.23
CA LEU A 61 -2.98 6.02 6.34
C LEU A 61 -2.60 5.53 7.73
N GLY A 62 -3.08 6.17 8.80
CA GLY A 62 -2.80 5.73 10.18
C GLY A 62 -3.24 4.29 10.42
N THR A 63 -4.45 3.93 9.99
CA THR A 63 -4.98 2.56 10.10
C THR A 63 -4.14 1.56 9.31
N VAL A 64 -3.77 1.89 8.07
CA VAL A 64 -2.94 0.99 7.25
C VAL A 64 -1.57 0.78 7.87
N LEU A 65 -0.94 1.83 8.41
CA LEU A 65 0.35 1.72 9.09
C LEU A 65 0.28 0.86 10.35
N ALA A 66 -0.80 0.98 11.12
CA ALA A 66 -1.04 0.11 12.26
C ALA A 66 -1.18 -1.37 11.84
N MET A 67 -1.90 -1.64 10.75
CA MET A 67 -2.00 -3.00 10.19
C MET A 67 -0.64 -3.55 9.73
N LEU A 68 0.24 -2.69 9.20
CA LEU A 68 1.60 -3.07 8.82
C LEU A 68 2.53 -3.29 10.03
N GLY A 69 2.07 -2.98 11.25
CA GLY A 69 2.82 -3.18 12.49
C GLY A 69 3.52 -1.95 13.04
N GLY A 70 3.34 -0.79 12.43
CA GLY A 70 3.83 0.49 12.96
C GLY A 70 2.90 1.06 14.02
N VAL A 71 3.38 2.06 14.75
CA VAL A 71 2.59 2.87 15.67
C VAL A 71 2.42 4.27 15.06
N PRO A 72 1.20 4.65 14.62
CA PRO A 72 0.96 6.02 14.16
C PRO A 72 1.26 7.02 15.28
N ALA A 73 2.25 7.88 15.07
CA ALA A 73 2.77 8.85 16.04
C ALA A 73 2.26 10.27 15.78
N GLY A 74 1.22 10.41 14.94
CA GLY A 74 0.59 11.69 14.62
C GLY A 74 0.54 11.97 13.12
N GLN A 75 -0.33 12.92 12.76
CA GLN A 75 -0.51 13.38 11.40
C GLN A 75 -0.59 14.90 11.40
N ARG A 76 0.21 15.53 10.54
CA ARG A 76 0.24 16.99 10.37
C ARG A 76 0.11 17.34 8.90
N ARG A 77 -0.73 18.33 8.59
CA ARG A 77 -0.76 18.95 7.25
C ARG A 77 0.28 20.06 7.20
N ILE A 78 1.06 20.10 6.13
CA ILE A 78 2.08 21.11 5.87
C ILE A 78 1.77 21.78 4.54
N GLY A 79 2.15 23.05 4.38
CA GLY A 79 2.05 23.73 3.10
C GLY A 79 3.11 23.26 2.10
N ASP A 80 3.04 23.84 0.91
CA ASP A 80 3.86 23.43 -0.24
C ASP A 80 5.13 24.28 -0.39
N SER A 81 5.58 24.97 0.68
CA SER A 81 6.82 25.76 0.67
C SER A 81 8.03 24.95 1.17
N TYR A 82 9.21 25.25 0.63
CA TYR A 82 10.47 24.63 1.06
C TYR A 82 10.71 24.78 2.58
N HIS A 83 10.42 25.95 3.14
CA HIS A 83 10.62 26.22 4.56
C HIS A 83 9.70 25.38 5.44
N GLU A 84 8.44 25.18 5.05
CA GLU A 84 7.52 24.30 5.78
C GLU A 84 7.95 22.84 5.74
N TRP A 85 8.44 22.36 4.59
CA TRP A 85 8.99 21.01 4.46
C TRP A 85 10.22 20.80 5.35
N LEU A 86 11.18 21.73 5.29
CA LEU A 86 12.39 21.68 6.09
C LEU A 86 12.08 21.73 7.59
N ALA A 87 11.21 22.65 8.02
CA ALA A 87 10.75 22.73 9.39
C ALA A 87 10.07 21.43 9.80
N ALA A 88 9.16 20.91 8.99
CA ALA A 88 8.40 19.72 9.33
C ALA A 88 9.25 18.46 9.49
N LEU A 89 10.30 18.30 8.68
CA LEU A 89 11.24 17.18 8.76
C LEU A 89 12.27 17.34 9.88
N SER A 90 12.60 18.58 10.24
CA SER A 90 13.48 18.90 11.38
C SER A 90 12.77 18.71 12.74
N ASP A 91 11.50 19.08 12.81
CA ASP A 91 10.70 19.28 14.03
C ASP A 91 10.00 18.01 14.55
N THR A 92 10.18 16.82 13.95
CA THR A 92 9.41 15.63 14.36
C THR A 92 9.74 15.06 15.76
N GLY A 93 10.32 15.83 16.69
CA GLY A 93 10.36 15.48 18.10
C GLY A 93 11.43 16.27 18.85
N SER A 94 11.03 17.21 19.70
CA SER A 94 11.94 18.00 20.55
C SER A 94 12.72 17.11 21.52
N ARG A 95 12.20 15.92 21.85
CA ARG A 95 12.85 14.92 22.71
C ARG A 95 13.18 13.64 21.92
N PRO A 96 14.34 13.00 22.13
CA PRO A 96 14.73 11.77 21.42
C PRO A 96 13.68 10.65 21.47
N VAL A 97 13.00 10.49 22.61
CA VAL A 97 12.00 9.42 22.84
C VAL A 97 10.71 9.61 22.02
N GLU A 98 10.42 10.84 21.60
CA GLU A 98 9.18 11.15 20.87
C GLU A 98 9.36 11.07 19.36
N ARG A 99 10.61 11.04 18.88
CA ARG A 99 10.94 11.04 17.44
C ARG A 99 10.37 9.80 16.76
N PRO A 100 9.80 9.95 15.55
CA PRO A 100 9.39 8.82 14.75
C PRO A 100 10.60 8.13 14.15
N ASP A 101 10.54 6.81 14.00
CA ASP A 101 11.52 6.04 13.24
C ASP A 101 11.30 6.24 11.72
N VAL A 102 10.06 6.51 11.32
CA VAL A 102 9.66 6.70 9.93
C VAL A 102 8.76 7.94 9.77
N VAL A 103 9.07 8.78 8.80
CA VAL A 103 8.21 9.88 8.35
C VAL A 103 7.67 9.55 6.97
N ILE A 104 6.36 9.71 6.76
CA ILE A 104 5.71 9.46 5.48
C ILE A 104 5.09 10.75 4.98
N THR A 105 5.45 11.19 3.77
CA THR A 105 4.85 12.35 3.12
C THR A 105 3.87 11.91 2.03
N THR A 106 2.79 12.66 1.81
CA THR A 106 1.84 12.41 0.71
C THR A 106 1.92 13.52 -0.33
N GLY A 107 2.57 13.27 -1.46
CA GLY A 107 2.91 14.30 -2.44
C GLY A 107 4.39 14.70 -2.38
N GLY A 108 4.76 15.71 -3.16
CA GLY A 108 6.15 16.22 -3.23
C GLY A 108 7.14 15.27 -3.91
N THR A 109 6.69 14.18 -4.53
CA THR A 109 7.55 13.18 -5.18
C THR A 109 7.71 13.39 -6.69
N GLY A 110 7.07 14.41 -7.26
CA GLY A 110 7.17 14.73 -8.68
C GLY A 110 8.54 15.29 -9.04
N ARG A 111 9.05 14.98 -10.23
CA ARG A 111 10.27 15.59 -10.80
C ARG A 111 9.98 16.96 -11.44
N SER A 112 9.17 17.80 -10.78
CA SER A 112 8.96 19.20 -11.17
C SER A 112 10.06 20.08 -10.59
N GLY A 113 10.26 21.29 -11.13
CA GLY A 113 11.35 22.20 -10.74
C GLY A 113 11.38 22.63 -9.26
N THR A 114 10.40 22.25 -8.46
CA THR A 114 10.27 22.50 -7.02
C THR A 114 10.13 21.19 -6.23
N ASP A 115 11.18 20.38 -6.25
CA ASP A 115 11.23 19.12 -5.49
C ASP A 115 11.59 19.38 -4.02
N HIS A 116 10.60 19.82 -3.24
CA HIS A 116 10.80 20.16 -1.83
C HIS A 116 11.24 18.96 -0.98
N PHE A 117 10.86 17.73 -1.35
CA PHE A 117 11.31 16.52 -0.67
C PHE A 117 12.83 16.40 -0.79
N ARG A 118 13.37 16.34 -2.02
CA ARG A 118 14.81 16.09 -2.23
C ARG A 118 15.66 17.23 -1.69
N ASN A 119 15.20 18.48 -1.87
CA ASN A 119 15.89 19.65 -1.36
C ASN A 119 15.94 19.66 0.17
N ALA A 120 14.82 19.34 0.85
CA ALA A 120 14.80 19.30 2.31
C ALA A 120 15.65 18.15 2.87
N ILE A 121 15.61 16.96 2.24
CA ILE A 121 16.49 15.83 2.62
C ILE A 121 17.96 16.24 2.48
N ALA A 122 18.36 16.85 1.37
CA ALA A 122 19.74 17.28 1.14
C ALA A 122 20.18 18.34 2.17
N ALA A 123 19.33 19.33 2.46
CA ALA A 123 19.62 20.37 3.45
C ALA A 123 19.78 19.83 4.88
N LEU A 124 19.12 18.71 5.20
CA LEU A 124 19.27 18.00 6.47
C LEU A 124 20.47 17.03 6.48
N GLY A 125 21.29 17.01 5.44
CA GLY A 125 22.40 16.07 5.30
C GLY A 125 21.97 14.62 5.08
N GLY A 126 20.71 14.39 4.72
CA GLY A 126 20.17 13.06 4.45
C GLY A 126 20.60 12.52 3.08
N ARG A 127 20.45 11.21 2.91
CA ARG A 127 20.78 10.49 1.67
C ARG A 127 19.54 9.83 1.08
N LEU A 128 19.39 9.91 -0.24
CA LEU A 128 18.36 9.15 -0.96
C LEU A 128 18.81 7.69 -1.09
N LEU A 129 17.96 6.76 -0.63
CA LEU A 129 18.13 5.32 -0.78
C LEU A 129 17.44 4.81 -2.05
N LEU A 130 16.28 5.40 -2.37
CA LEU A 130 15.50 5.09 -3.56
C LEU A 130 15.05 6.41 -4.20
N ASP A 131 15.42 6.63 -5.47
CA ASP A 131 15.02 7.79 -6.28
C ASP A 131 13.97 7.42 -7.35
N GLY A 132 13.01 6.58 -6.94
CA GLY A 132 12.01 5.99 -7.80
C GLY A 132 12.14 4.47 -7.91
N ILE A 133 11.06 3.84 -8.34
CA ILE A 133 10.93 2.37 -8.40
C ILE A 133 10.42 1.98 -9.78
N ALA A 134 10.99 0.94 -10.39
CA ALA A 134 10.51 0.37 -11.64
C ALA A 134 9.18 -0.39 -11.43
N MET A 135 8.11 0.33 -11.06
CA MET A 135 6.78 -0.21 -10.83
C MET A 135 5.69 0.69 -11.39
N ARG A 136 4.51 0.11 -11.62
CA ARG A 136 3.30 0.82 -12.04
C ARG A 136 2.08 0.28 -11.28
N PRO A 137 1.26 1.15 -10.66
CA PRO A 137 1.53 2.56 -10.38
C PRO A 137 2.53 2.73 -9.22
N GLY A 138 3.01 3.96 -9.00
CA GLY A 138 3.87 4.30 -7.85
C GLY A 138 5.34 4.55 -8.14
N HIS A 139 5.74 4.59 -9.42
CA HIS A 139 7.11 4.89 -9.86
C HIS A 139 7.82 6.04 -9.12
N PRO A 140 7.21 7.22 -8.86
CA PRO A 140 7.94 8.34 -8.27
C PRO A 140 8.18 8.22 -6.76
N ALA A 141 7.73 7.14 -6.11
CA ALA A 141 7.95 6.96 -4.69
C ALA A 141 9.44 6.92 -4.34
N VAL A 142 9.80 7.59 -3.25
CA VAL A 142 11.19 7.74 -2.81
C VAL A 142 11.37 7.29 -1.37
N LEU A 143 12.59 6.91 -1.03
CA LEU A 143 13.02 6.59 0.32
C LEU A 143 14.33 7.31 0.60
N ALA A 144 14.42 7.98 1.73
CA ALA A 144 15.60 8.63 2.23
C ALA A 144 15.91 8.18 3.66
N GLU A 145 17.15 8.42 4.08
CA GLU A 145 17.59 8.26 5.45
C GLU A 145 18.26 9.56 5.90
N LEU A 146 17.88 10.04 7.09
CA LEU A 146 18.47 11.21 7.73
C LEU A 146 19.66 10.81 8.60
N PRO A 147 20.58 11.75 8.92
CA PRO A 147 21.76 11.45 9.75
C PRO A 147 21.45 10.92 11.15
N ASP A 148 20.25 11.18 11.65
CA ASP A 148 19.77 10.70 12.95
C ASP A 148 19.10 9.31 12.87
N GLY A 149 19.20 8.62 11.74
CA GLY A 149 18.71 7.25 11.53
C GLY A 149 17.24 7.14 11.14
N ARG A 150 16.51 8.27 11.05
CA ARG A 150 15.11 8.26 10.62
C ARG A 150 15.00 7.99 9.13
N PHE A 151 14.00 7.21 8.75
CA PHE A 151 13.64 7.00 7.34
C PHE A 151 12.53 7.97 6.92
N VAL A 152 12.64 8.52 5.71
CA VAL A 152 11.62 9.39 5.13
C VAL A 152 11.13 8.78 3.83
N ILE A 153 9.83 8.49 3.74
CA ILE A 153 9.19 7.93 2.54
C ILE A 153 8.34 9.02 1.89
N GLY A 154 8.63 9.31 0.63
CA GLY A 154 7.78 10.15 -0.20
C GLY A 154 6.78 9.30 -0.97
N LEU A 155 5.49 9.45 -0.69
CA LEU A 155 4.42 8.79 -1.44
C LEU A 155 3.91 9.69 -2.59
N PRO A 156 3.57 9.11 -3.75
CA PRO A 156 2.89 9.82 -4.83
C PRO A 156 1.55 10.45 -4.39
N GLY A 157 1.15 11.55 -5.04
CA GLY A 157 -0.16 12.19 -4.76
C GLY A 157 -1.38 11.36 -5.21
N ASN A 158 -1.21 10.40 -6.13
CA ASN A 158 -2.29 9.51 -6.55
C ASN A 158 -2.54 8.43 -5.46
N PRO A 159 -3.77 8.29 -4.92
CA PRO A 159 -4.04 7.38 -3.81
C PRO A 159 -3.72 5.91 -4.07
N LEU A 160 -4.01 5.41 -5.28
CA LEU A 160 -3.67 4.03 -5.63
C LEU A 160 -2.16 3.85 -5.70
N ALA A 161 -1.46 4.76 -6.38
CA ALA A 161 0.00 4.76 -6.50
C ALA A 161 0.70 4.82 -5.14
N ALA A 162 0.20 5.66 -4.24
CA ALA A 162 0.65 5.75 -2.86
C ALA A 162 0.46 4.44 -2.09
N MET A 163 -0.70 3.79 -2.22
CA MET A 163 -0.94 2.51 -1.56
C MET A 163 0.00 1.42 -2.08
N MET A 164 0.26 1.37 -3.39
CA MET A 164 1.24 0.43 -3.95
C MET A 164 2.66 0.72 -3.42
N ALA A 165 3.04 2.00 -3.34
CA ALA A 165 4.33 2.43 -2.79
C ALA A 165 4.46 2.10 -1.30
N LEU A 166 3.39 2.27 -0.52
CA LEU A 166 3.34 1.92 0.89
C LEU A 166 3.58 0.42 1.09
N MET A 167 2.91 -0.43 0.30
CA MET A 167 3.11 -1.89 0.38
C MET A 167 4.49 -2.33 -0.14
N THR A 168 5.10 -1.56 -1.05
CA THR A 168 6.39 -1.91 -1.66
C THR A 168 7.58 -1.44 -0.81
N ILE A 169 7.46 -0.30 -0.13
CA ILE A 169 8.54 0.35 0.64
C ILE A 169 8.25 0.28 2.14
N ALA A 170 7.13 0.87 2.57
CA ALA A 170 6.86 1.05 4.01
C ALA A 170 6.59 -0.27 4.71
N ALA A 171 5.84 -1.20 4.10
CA ALA A 171 5.55 -2.50 4.69
C ALA A 171 6.82 -3.31 5.02
N PRO A 172 7.77 -3.55 4.09
CA PRO A 172 9.01 -4.24 4.43
C PRO A 172 9.91 -3.44 5.38
N LEU A 173 9.93 -2.10 5.30
CA LEU A 173 10.69 -1.27 6.23
C LEU A 173 10.18 -1.38 7.68
N ILE A 174 8.87 -1.22 7.87
CA ILE A 174 8.20 -1.35 9.18
C ILE A 174 8.39 -2.76 9.74
N ALA A 175 8.28 -3.80 8.90
CA ALA A 175 8.54 -5.16 9.32
C ALA A 175 10.00 -5.34 9.79
N ALA A 176 10.97 -4.79 9.06
CA ALA A 176 12.38 -4.86 9.43
C ALA A 176 12.68 -4.12 10.74
N LEU A 177 12.22 -2.88 10.88
CA LEU A 177 12.40 -2.08 12.10
C LEU A 177 11.70 -2.69 13.32
N GLY A 178 10.55 -3.33 13.11
CA GLY A 178 9.82 -4.05 14.17
C GLY A 178 10.32 -5.47 14.42
N HIS A 179 11.44 -5.90 13.82
CA HIS A 179 11.98 -7.27 13.91
C HIS A 179 10.94 -8.36 13.59
N ARG A 180 10.02 -8.07 12.66
CA ARG A 180 9.00 -9.00 12.20
C ARG A 180 9.48 -9.74 10.94
N PRO A 181 9.05 -10.99 10.75
CA PRO A 181 9.30 -11.68 9.49
C PRO A 181 8.72 -10.89 8.33
N ARG A 182 9.44 -10.87 7.21
CA ARG A 182 8.95 -10.22 5.99
C ARG A 182 7.66 -10.89 5.53
N PRO A 183 6.66 -10.13 5.01
CA PRO A 183 5.47 -10.73 4.42
C PRO A 183 5.87 -11.70 3.31
N ASN A 184 5.44 -12.95 3.40
CA ASN A 184 5.68 -13.92 2.34
C ASN A 184 4.78 -13.63 1.14
N LEU A 185 5.32 -13.74 -0.07
CA LEU A 185 4.55 -13.59 -1.30
C LEU A 185 4.10 -14.97 -1.76
N GLY A 186 2.78 -15.18 -1.82
CA GLY A 186 2.20 -16.37 -2.43
C GLY A 186 2.21 -16.28 -3.95
N GLN A 187 2.03 -17.41 -4.63
CA GLN A 187 1.68 -17.44 -6.06
C GLN A 187 0.23 -17.90 -6.21
N VAL A 188 -0.50 -17.25 -7.11
CA VAL A 188 -1.89 -17.57 -7.44
C VAL A 188 -2.06 -17.55 -8.96
N THR A 189 -3.09 -18.24 -9.46
CA THR A 189 -3.41 -18.26 -10.89
C THR A 189 -4.28 -17.05 -11.23
N SER A 190 -3.95 -16.34 -12.31
CA SER A 190 -4.80 -15.24 -12.78
C SER A 190 -6.05 -15.76 -13.48
N GLY A 191 -7.22 -15.25 -13.11
CA GLY A 191 -8.48 -15.53 -13.79
C GLY A 191 -8.58 -14.84 -15.15
N THR A 192 -7.94 -13.69 -15.30
CA THR A 192 -7.88 -12.90 -16.54
C THR A 192 -6.52 -12.98 -17.21
N ALA A 193 -6.48 -12.78 -18.54
CA ALA A 193 -5.22 -12.51 -19.21
C ALA A 193 -4.65 -11.16 -18.72
N ILE A 194 -3.33 -11.09 -18.58
CA ILE A 194 -2.62 -9.88 -18.16
C ILE A 194 -1.46 -9.70 -19.12
N ASP A 195 -1.49 -8.57 -19.83
CA ASP A 195 -0.43 -8.21 -20.75
C ASP A 195 0.90 -8.02 -20.01
N PRO A 196 2.03 -8.45 -20.61
CA PRO A 196 3.34 -8.18 -20.04
C PRO A 196 3.63 -6.68 -20.03
N ASP A 197 4.30 -6.21 -18.98
CA ASP A 197 4.74 -4.82 -18.81
C ASP A 197 6.28 -4.81 -18.73
N PRO A 198 6.99 -4.93 -19.87
CA PRO A 198 8.44 -5.11 -19.86
C PRO A 198 9.14 -3.90 -19.24
N GLY A 199 10.10 -4.18 -18.35
CA GLY A 199 10.89 -3.15 -17.67
C GLY A 199 10.25 -2.57 -16.41
N ARG A 200 9.01 -2.95 -16.07
CA ARG A 200 8.33 -2.50 -14.83
C ARG A 200 7.57 -3.64 -14.16
N THR A 201 7.43 -3.53 -12.85
CA THR A 201 6.52 -4.40 -12.10
C THR A 201 5.14 -3.77 -12.08
N ARG A 202 4.15 -4.40 -12.72
CA ARG A 202 2.75 -3.97 -12.58
C ARG A 202 2.21 -4.47 -11.24
N LEU A 203 1.69 -3.54 -10.44
CA LEU A 203 1.05 -3.77 -9.15
C LEU A 203 -0.43 -3.43 -9.31
N MET A 204 -1.29 -4.39 -8.96
CA MET A 204 -2.74 -4.26 -9.16
C MET A 204 -3.47 -4.81 -7.93
N PRO A 205 -4.53 -4.11 -7.46
CA PRO A 205 -5.51 -4.77 -6.62
C PRO A 205 -6.22 -5.86 -7.43
N PHE A 206 -6.60 -6.95 -6.79
CA PHE A 206 -7.39 -8.00 -7.42
C PHE A 206 -8.43 -8.53 -6.44
N ARG A 207 -9.52 -9.10 -6.96
CA ARG A 207 -10.48 -9.90 -6.20
C ARG A 207 -10.07 -11.36 -6.25
N PHE A 208 -9.97 -12.01 -5.10
CA PHE A 208 -9.75 -13.46 -5.04
C PHE A 208 -11.09 -14.21 -5.05
N ASP A 209 -11.27 -15.12 -6.00
CA ASP A 209 -12.51 -15.87 -6.19
C ASP A 209 -12.20 -17.25 -6.81
N ASN A 210 -12.72 -18.33 -6.23
CA ASN A 210 -12.50 -19.72 -6.69
C ASN A 210 -11.03 -20.08 -7.00
N GLY A 211 -10.09 -19.64 -6.16
CA GLY A 211 -8.66 -19.91 -6.34
C GLY A 211 -7.99 -19.07 -7.44
N LEU A 212 -8.72 -18.13 -8.05
CA LEU A 212 -8.25 -17.27 -9.12
C LEU A 212 -8.21 -15.80 -8.67
N ALA A 213 -7.20 -15.09 -9.15
CA ALA A 213 -7.07 -13.65 -8.97
C ALA A 213 -7.67 -12.89 -10.17
N HIS A 214 -8.63 -12.02 -9.90
CA HIS A 214 -9.31 -11.20 -10.92
C HIS A 214 -8.99 -9.72 -10.68
N PRO A 215 -8.07 -9.10 -11.45
CA PRO A 215 -7.89 -7.65 -11.41
C PRO A 215 -9.16 -6.94 -11.91
N PRO A 216 -9.43 -5.71 -11.45
CA PRO A 216 -10.52 -4.91 -11.98
C PRO A 216 -10.27 -4.62 -13.46
N SER A 217 -11.34 -4.62 -14.27
CA SER A 217 -11.29 -4.53 -15.73
C SER A 217 -10.53 -3.29 -16.25
N THR A 218 -10.56 -2.18 -15.51
CA THR A 218 -9.85 -0.94 -15.84
C THR A 218 -8.33 -0.99 -15.66
N LEU A 219 -7.80 -1.98 -14.93
CA LEU A 219 -6.37 -2.15 -14.69
C LEU A 219 -5.76 -3.35 -15.44
N ALA A 220 -6.61 -4.19 -16.04
CA ALA A 220 -6.20 -5.37 -16.80
C ALA A 220 -5.65 -5.01 -18.21
N GLY A 221 -6.05 -3.85 -18.76
CA GLY A 221 -5.55 -3.33 -20.03
C GLY A 221 -4.28 -2.47 -19.92
N ASN A 222 -3.70 -2.08 -21.05
CA ASN A 222 -2.55 -1.15 -21.12
C ASN A 222 -2.91 0.32 -20.86
N ASP A 223 -4.17 0.61 -20.54
CA ASP A 223 -4.65 1.96 -20.32
C ASP A 223 -3.91 2.62 -19.16
N GLU A 224 -3.30 3.78 -19.48
CA GLU A 224 -2.83 4.76 -18.52
C GLU A 224 -3.81 4.86 -17.35
N GLY A 225 -3.30 4.77 -16.12
CA GLY A 225 -4.10 4.66 -14.90
C GLY A 225 -5.26 5.66 -14.89
N PRO A 226 -6.35 5.38 -14.17
CA PRO A 226 -7.60 6.10 -14.34
C PRO A 226 -7.35 7.60 -14.27
N ARG A 227 -7.52 8.29 -15.41
CA ARG A 227 -7.74 9.73 -15.43
C ARG A 227 -9.03 9.90 -14.65
N LEU A 228 -8.93 10.37 -13.40
CA LEU A 228 -10.08 10.68 -12.57
C LEU A 228 -10.76 11.90 -13.20
N GLY A 229 -11.52 11.65 -14.26
CA GLY A 229 -12.04 12.66 -15.17
C GLY A 229 -13.25 12.07 -15.88
N ARG A 230 -14.42 12.38 -15.32
CA ARG A 230 -15.76 12.25 -15.93
C ARG A 230 -16.21 10.81 -16.23
N ARG A 231 -16.86 10.22 -15.24
CA ARG A 231 -18.25 9.71 -15.35
C ARG A 231 -18.75 9.29 -13.96
N CYS A 232 -19.57 10.13 -13.35
CA CYS A 232 -20.54 9.65 -12.37
C CYS A 232 -21.58 8.82 -13.13
N PRO A 233 -21.82 7.53 -12.81
CA PRO A 233 -23.07 6.91 -13.18
C PRO A 233 -24.10 7.32 -12.14
N GLY A 234 -24.68 8.50 -12.33
CA GLY A 234 -26.01 8.79 -11.80
C GLY A 234 -26.98 7.80 -12.44
N GLY A 235 -27.83 7.19 -11.62
CA GLY A 235 -28.83 6.24 -12.07
C GLY A 235 -29.70 6.79 -13.18
N ALA A 236 -29.86 6.01 -14.24
CA ALA A 236 -30.99 6.12 -15.13
C ALA A 236 -31.37 4.69 -15.53
N SER A 237 -32.47 4.23 -14.94
CA SER A 237 -33.25 3.11 -15.44
C SER A 237 -33.58 3.34 -16.91
N GLN A 238 -33.14 2.47 -17.80
CA GLN A 238 -33.80 2.28 -19.09
C GLN A 238 -34.24 0.84 -19.21
N ARG A 239 -35.52 0.64 -18.88
CA ARG A 239 -36.33 -0.42 -19.47
C ARG A 239 -36.31 -0.21 -20.99
N ARG A 240 -35.89 -1.23 -21.74
CA ARG A 240 -36.43 -1.47 -23.07
C ARG A 240 -36.78 -2.95 -23.19
N ALA A 241 -38.08 -3.20 -23.24
CA ALA A 241 -38.66 -4.44 -23.74
C ALA A 241 -38.65 -4.40 -25.28
N GLY A 242 -38.43 -5.55 -25.92
CA GLY A 242 -38.56 -5.73 -27.37
C GLY A 242 -37.94 -7.04 -27.83
N ARG A 243 -38.79 -7.98 -28.24
CA ARG A 243 -38.55 -9.41 -28.52
C ARG A 243 -37.81 -9.69 -29.84
N GLY A 244 -37.25 -10.90 -29.97
CA GLY A 244 -37.14 -11.65 -31.23
C GLY A 244 -36.02 -12.71 -31.24
N PRO A 245 -36.26 -13.97 -31.66
CA PRO A 245 -35.49 -15.14 -31.20
C PRO A 245 -34.37 -15.58 -32.15
N GLY A 246 -33.34 -16.21 -31.61
CA GLY A 246 -32.26 -16.83 -32.39
C GLY A 246 -31.48 -17.82 -31.53
N SER A 247 -31.86 -19.09 -31.63
CA SER A 247 -31.28 -20.27 -31.00
C SER A 247 -29.76 -20.37 -31.18
N ARG A 248 -29.05 -20.74 -30.11
CA ARG A 248 -27.99 -21.78 -30.15
C ARG A 248 -27.78 -22.36 -28.76
N ALA A 249 -27.72 -23.68 -28.73
CA ALA A 249 -27.84 -24.56 -27.58
C ALA A 249 -26.74 -24.35 -26.52
N ALA A 250 -27.14 -24.49 -25.26
CA ALA A 250 -26.23 -24.70 -24.14
C ALA A 250 -25.55 -26.07 -24.31
N ALA A 251 -24.21 -26.08 -24.38
CA ALA A 251 -23.45 -27.31 -24.25
C ALA A 251 -23.41 -27.73 -22.77
N PRO A 252 -23.50 -29.03 -22.45
CA PRO A 252 -23.48 -29.51 -21.08
C PRO A 252 -22.12 -29.24 -20.42
N VAL A 253 -22.16 -28.86 -19.14
CA VAL A 253 -20.99 -28.73 -18.27
C VAL A 253 -20.46 -30.14 -17.97
N ASP A 254 -19.27 -30.45 -18.46
CA ASP A 254 -18.52 -31.69 -18.22
C ASP A 254 -17.95 -31.67 -16.78
N PRO A 255 -18.27 -32.64 -15.90
CA PRO A 255 -17.90 -32.64 -14.49
C PRO A 255 -16.54 -33.32 -14.23
N ASN A 256 -15.52 -33.05 -15.05
CA ASN A 256 -14.20 -33.64 -14.89
C ASN A 256 -13.14 -32.59 -14.47
N PRO A 257 -12.59 -32.65 -13.25
CA PRO A 257 -11.65 -31.64 -12.72
C PRO A 257 -10.22 -31.71 -13.32
N ASP A 258 -9.92 -32.65 -14.21
CA ASP A 258 -8.56 -32.87 -14.73
C ASP A 258 -8.30 -32.37 -16.17
N ARG A 259 -9.18 -31.53 -16.74
CA ARG A 259 -8.86 -30.83 -17.99
C ARG A 259 -7.91 -29.67 -17.71
N ARG A 260 -6.61 -29.90 -17.99
CA ARG A 260 -5.54 -28.90 -18.07
C ARG A 260 -6.03 -27.64 -18.78
N ILE A 261 -6.41 -26.64 -18.00
CA ILE A 261 -6.67 -25.27 -18.46
C ILE A 261 -5.35 -24.79 -19.07
N GLY A 262 -5.36 -24.48 -20.37
CA GLY A 262 -4.20 -23.94 -21.09
C GLY A 262 -3.48 -22.89 -20.24
N GLY A 263 -2.17 -23.10 -20.05
CA GLY A 263 -1.37 -22.52 -18.97
C GLY A 263 -1.47 -20.99 -18.89
N LYS A 264 -2.36 -20.50 -18.03
CA LYS A 264 -2.38 -19.10 -17.63
C LYS A 264 -1.20 -18.84 -16.69
N PRO A 265 -0.44 -17.74 -16.87
CA PRO A 265 0.79 -17.53 -16.12
C PRO A 265 0.51 -17.35 -14.62
N PRO A 266 1.35 -17.92 -13.73
CA PRO A 266 1.26 -17.68 -12.29
C PRO A 266 1.63 -16.24 -11.96
N VAL A 267 1.00 -15.69 -10.93
CA VAL A 267 1.20 -14.30 -10.48
C VAL A 267 1.43 -14.25 -8.97
N GLN A 268 2.23 -13.31 -8.47
CA GLN A 268 2.51 -13.23 -7.04
C GLN A 268 1.44 -12.40 -6.33
N CYS A 269 1.00 -12.85 -5.16
CA CYS A 269 0.09 -12.15 -4.27
C CYS A 269 0.80 -11.80 -2.94
N LEU A 270 0.65 -10.55 -2.46
CA LEU A 270 0.72 -10.27 -1.03
C LEU A 270 -0.59 -10.73 -0.38
N CYS A 271 -0.76 -12.03 -0.20
CA CYS A 271 -1.88 -12.60 0.55
C CYS A 271 -1.32 -12.96 1.92
N GLY A 272 -1.07 -11.95 2.73
CA GLY A 272 -0.55 -12.15 4.09
C GLY A 272 -1.70 -12.47 5.03
N SER A 273 -1.65 -13.63 5.68
CA SER A 273 -2.50 -14.02 6.82
C SER A 273 -2.43 -13.07 8.04
N GLY A 274 -1.63 -12.00 7.97
CA GLY A 274 -1.45 -10.99 9.01
C GLY A 274 -2.10 -9.62 8.73
N LEU A 275 -2.60 -9.36 7.51
CA LEU A 275 -3.50 -8.23 7.27
C LEU A 275 -4.89 -8.74 7.64
N GLY A 276 -5.37 -8.46 8.85
CA GLY A 276 -6.57 -9.03 9.47
C GLY A 276 -7.91 -8.74 8.78
N PHE A 277 -8.02 -8.91 7.47
CA PHE A 277 -9.28 -9.20 6.82
C PHE A 277 -9.61 -10.66 7.09
N ARG A 278 -10.38 -10.91 8.16
CA ARG A 278 -11.07 -12.18 8.32
C ARG A 278 -11.80 -12.49 7.02
N GLU A 279 -11.71 -13.75 6.61
CA GLU A 279 -12.42 -14.35 5.49
C GLU A 279 -13.94 -14.30 5.75
N THR A 280 -14.53 -13.12 5.64
CA THR A 280 -15.97 -12.96 5.42
C THR A 280 -16.21 -13.31 3.97
N ARG A 281 -16.99 -14.35 3.71
CA ARG A 281 -17.49 -14.71 2.37
C ARG A 281 -17.89 -13.42 1.63
N GLY A 282 -17.05 -12.99 0.68
CA GLY A 282 -17.25 -11.76 -0.08
C GLY A 282 -16.04 -10.82 -0.07
N SER A 283 -15.19 -10.96 -1.09
CA SER A 283 -14.28 -9.94 -1.61
C SER A 283 -13.14 -9.46 -0.70
N SER A 284 -12.03 -10.20 -0.69
CA SER A 284 -10.73 -9.68 -0.26
C SER A 284 -9.99 -9.04 -1.45
N SER A 285 -9.54 -7.79 -1.29
CA SER A 285 -8.73 -7.05 -2.26
C SER A 285 -7.27 -6.98 -1.82
N LEU A 286 -6.36 -7.63 -2.55
CA LEU A 286 -4.93 -7.70 -2.20
C LEU A 286 -4.02 -7.40 -3.39
N LEU A 287 -2.73 -7.22 -3.13
CA LEU A 287 -1.75 -6.66 -4.06
C LEU A 287 -1.04 -7.74 -4.90
N PHE A 288 -1.00 -7.51 -6.21
CA PHE A 288 -0.35 -8.34 -7.22
C PHE A 288 1.12 -7.93 -7.47
N ARG A 289 1.99 -8.89 -7.79
CA ARG A 289 3.33 -8.67 -8.34
C ARG A 289 3.64 -9.73 -9.39
N ARG A 290 4.02 -9.37 -10.62
CA ARG A 290 4.56 -10.33 -11.62
C ARG A 290 6.04 -10.04 -11.84
N ARG A 291 6.91 -11.03 -11.57
CA ARG A 291 8.36 -10.91 -11.80
C ARG A 291 8.68 -11.04 -13.29
N LYS A 292 9.80 -10.41 -13.69
CA LYS A 292 10.53 -10.65 -14.93
C LYS A 292 10.76 -12.16 -15.13
N THR A 293 10.35 -12.68 -16.28
CA THR A 293 11.06 -13.77 -16.96
C THR A 293 11.93 -13.14 -18.01
#